data_AF-A0A672FPC8-F1
#
_entry.id   AF-A0A672FPC8-F1
#
_cell.length_a   1.000
_cell.length_b   1.000
_cell.length_c   1.000
_cell.angle_alpha   90.00
_cell.angle_beta   90.00
_cell.angle_gamma   90.00
#
_symmetry.space_group_name_H-M   'P 1'
#
loop_
_entity.id
_entity.type
_entity.pdbx_description
1 polymer ?
#
loop_
_entity_poly.entity_id
_entity_poly.type
_entity_poly.pdbx_seq_one_letter_code
_entity_poly.pdbx_strand_id
1 'polypeptide(L)' 'MGTRGSKPQKQAQVLMLGLDGSGKTTLLYKLKYNESVVTVPTVGFNVETLYGKRQRQDAA' A
#
# COMPACT_ATOMS: atom_id res chain seq x y z
N MET A 1 12.95 30.51 -19.35
CA MET A 1 12.53 30.06 -18.01
C MET A 1 11.65 28.83 -18.20
N GLY A 2 12.22 27.61 -18.13
CA GLY A 2 11.49 26.37 -18.45
C GLY A 2 10.67 25.88 -17.26
N THR A 3 9.35 25.82 -17.42
CA THR A 3 8.45 25.20 -16.44
C THR A 3 8.70 23.69 -16.45
N ARG A 4 9.31 23.17 -15.37
CA ARG A 4 9.40 21.72 -15.16
C ARG A 4 7.97 21.22 -14.94
N GLY A 5 7.41 20.55 -15.95
CA GLY A 5 6.11 19.90 -15.85
C GLY A 5 6.13 18.89 -14.70
N SER A 6 5.44 19.22 -13.61
CA SER A 6 5.16 18.28 -12.53
C SER A 6 4.28 17.18 -13.10
N LYS A 7 4.83 15.97 -13.26
CA LYS A 7 4.03 14.80 -13.64
C LYS A 7 2.87 14.66 -12.64
N PRO A 8 1.61 14.55 -13.09
CA PRO A 8 0.48 14.37 -12.18
C PRO A 8 0.68 13.07 -11.39
N GLN A 9 0.45 13.15 -10.08
CA GLN A 9 0.45 11.99 -9.19
C GLN A 9 -0.69 11.06 -9.62
N LYS A 10 -0.36 9.92 -10.22
CA LYS A 10 -1.36 8.91 -10.59
C LYS A 10 -1.88 8.26 -9.32
N GLN A 11 -3.17 8.44 -9.04
CA GLN A 11 -3.87 7.68 -8.01
C GLN A 11 -4.22 6.30 -8.55
N ALA A 12 -4.03 5.26 -7.74
CA ALA A 12 -4.36 3.88 -8.10
C ALA A 12 -5.25 3.29 -7.01
N GLN A 13 -6.25 2.51 -7.42
CA GLN A 13 -7.07 1.70 -6.53
C GLN A 13 -6.65 0.25 -6.71
N VAL A 14 -6.31 -0.41 -5.60
CA VAL A 14 -5.82 -1.79 -5.58
C VAL A 14 -6.75 -2.63 -4.73
N LEU A 15 -7.21 -3.76 -5.27
CA LEU A 15 -8.00 -4.76 -4.57
C LEU A 15 -7.12 -5.95 -4.21
N MET A 16 -7.01 -6.27 -2.92
CA MET A 16 -6.33 -7.48 -2.44
C MET A 16 -7.32 -8.62 -2.24
N LEU A 17 -7.11 -9.74 -2.94
CA LEU A 17 -7.92 -10.96 -2.84
C LEU A 17 -7.09 -12.10 -2.23
N GLY A 18 -7.76 -13.07 -1.60
CA GLY A 18 -7.12 -14.25 -1.02
C GLY A 18 -8.01 -14.95 0.00
N LEU A 19 -7.65 -16.17 0.39
CA LEU A 19 -8.36 -16.98 1.39
C LEU A 19 -8.44 -16.28 2.76
N ASP A 20 -9.34 -16.73 3.62
CA ASP A 20 -9.38 -16.35 5.02
C ASP A 20 -8.03 -16.64 5.68
N GLY A 21 -7.56 -15.72 6.54
CA GLY A 21 -6.26 -15.86 7.20
C GLY A 21 -5.02 -15.71 6.30
N SER A 22 -5.14 -15.45 4.99
CA SER A 22 -3.98 -15.33 4.08
C SER A 22 -3.04 -14.13 4.35
N GLY A 23 -3.26 -13.37 5.42
CA GLY A 23 -2.38 -12.25 5.83
C GLY A 23 -2.58 -10.94 5.07
N LYS A 24 -3.66 -10.76 4.29
CA LYS A 24 -3.95 -9.51 3.54
C LYS A 24 -3.89 -8.27 4.42
N THR A 25 -4.59 -8.32 5.56
CA THR A 25 -4.66 -7.21 6.53
C THR A 25 -3.29 -6.94 7.15
N THR A 26 -2.54 -7.99 7.49
CA THR A 26 -1.17 -7.87 8.03
C THR A 26 -0.22 -7.21 7.03
N LEU A 27 -0.29 -7.59 5.75
CA LEU A 27 0.50 -6.97 4.68
C LEU A 27 0.11 -5.50 4.47
N LEU A 28 -1.19 -5.20 4.41
CA LEU A 28 -1.70 -3.85 4.23
C LEU A 28 -1.20 -2.91 5.34
N TYR A 29 -1.27 -3.34 6.59
CA TYR A 29 -0.78 -2.55 7.72
C TYR A 29 0.74 -2.43 7.76
N LYS A 30 1.47 -3.48 7.35
CA LYS A 30 2.92 -3.40 7.17
C LYS A 30 3.31 -2.36 6.12
N LEU A 31 2.57 -2.28 5.01
CA LEU A 31 2.81 -1.27 3.97
C LEU A 31 2.45 0.15 4.45
N LYS A 32 1.43 0.28 5.29
CA LYS A 32 0.98 1.58 5.80
C LYS A 32 1.88 2.16 6.88
N TYR A 33 2.27 1.33 7.84
CA TYR A 33 2.98 1.76 9.05
C TYR A 33 4.46 1.40 9.04
N ASN A 34 4.93 0.62 8.06
CA ASN A 34 6.30 0.10 7.98
C ASN A 34 6.71 -0.72 9.22
N GLU A 35 5.74 -1.33 9.91
CA GLU A 35 5.92 -2.13 11.12
C GLU A 35 5.11 -3.43 11.04
N SER A 36 5.58 -4.48 11.71
CA SER A 36 4.84 -5.74 11.84
C SER A 36 3.83 -5.63 12.99
N VAL A 37 2.58 -5.37 12.64
CA VAL A 37 1.48 -5.27 13.60
C VAL A 37 0.80 -6.63 13.76
N VAL A 38 0.51 -7.03 15.01
CA VAL A 38 -0.34 -8.19 15.29
C VAL A 38 -1.78 -7.82 14.92
N THR A 39 -2.34 -8.52 13.95
CA THR A 39 -3.69 -8.26 13.43
C THR A 39 -4.67 -9.35 13.81
N VAL A 40 -5.90 -8.98 14.11
CA VAL A 40 -7.03 -9.92 14.26
C VAL A 40 -7.67 -10.17 12.88
N PRO A 41 -8.19 -11.38 12.58
CA PRO A 41 -8.95 -11.62 11.36
C PRO A 41 -10.06 -10.58 11.17
N THR A 42 -10.10 -9.98 9.99
CA THR A 42 -11.09 -8.96 9.68
C THR A 42 -12.39 -9.61 9.24
N VAL A 43 -13.52 -9.19 9.81
CA VAL A 43 -14.85 -9.56 9.32
C VAL A 43 -15.23 -8.60 8.20
N GLY A 44 -15.48 -9.11 6.99
CA GLY A 44 -15.82 -8.28 5.82
C GLY A 44 -14.60 -7.77 5.05
N PHE A 45 -14.57 -6.47 4.75
CA PHE A 45 -13.60 -5.81 3.87
C PHE A 45 -13.02 -4.54 4.55
N ASN A 46 -11.74 -4.24 4.30
CA ASN A 46 -11.06 -3.05 4.82
C ASN A 46 -10.54 -2.15 3.69
N VAL A 47 -10.68 -0.82 3.84
CA VAL A 47 -10.15 0.20 2.92
C VAL A 47 -9.10 1.02 3.64
N GLU A 48 -7.90 1.11 3.05
CA GLU A 48 -6.84 1.95 3.58
C GLU A 48 -6.20 2.79 2.46
N THR A 49 -5.95 4.06 2.75
CA THR A 49 -5.18 4.93 1.84
C THR A 49 -3.71 4.85 2.19
N LEU A 50 -2.88 4.50 1.19
CA LEU A 50 -1.43 4.47 1.28
C LEU A 50 -0.84 5.68 0.56
N TYR A 51 0.04 6.42 1.24
CA TYR A 51 0.81 7.50 0.62
C TYR A 51 2.15 6.95 0.16
N GLY A 52 2.32 6.81 -1.16
CA GLY A 52 3.56 6.29 -1.73
C GLY A 52 4.70 7.32 -1.65
N LYS A 53 5.80 6.98 -0.97
CA LYS A 53 7.13 7.40 -1.41
C LYS A 53 7.67 6.29 -2.31
N ARG A 54 7.91 6.60 -3.58
CA ARG A 54 8.50 5.66 -4.55
C ARG A 54 9.90 5.27 -4.06
N GLN A 55 10.01 4.22 -3.26
CA GLN A 55 11.30 3.59 -2.98
C GLN A 55 11.61 2.69 -4.17
N ARG A 56 12.22 3.27 -5.20
CA ARG A 56 12.93 2.47 -6.19
C ARG A 56 14.10 1.81 -5.46
N GLN A 57 13.96 0.53 -5.14
CA GLN A 57 15.13 -0.34 -5.05
C GLN A 57 15.54 -0.59 -6.50
N ASP A 58 16.24 0.39 -7.09
CA ASP A 58 16.98 0.12 -8.31
C ASP A 58 18.09 -0.86 -7.91
N ALA A 59 18.14 -1.96 -8.64
CA ALA A 59 18.93 -3.16 -8.41
C ALA A 59 20.40 -2.86 -8.07
N ALA A 60 20.95 -3.67 -7.16
CA ALA A 60 22.38 -3.97 -7.12
C ALA A 60 22.73 -4.92 -8.27
#